data_AF-A0AA44R7D7-F1
#
_entry.id   AF-A0AA44R7D7-F1
#
_cell.length_a   1.000
_cell.length_b   1.000
_cell.length_c   1.000
_cell.angle_alpha   90.00
_cell.angle_beta   90.00
_cell.angle_gamma   90.00
#
_symmetry.space_group_name_H-M   'P 1'
#
loop_
_entity.id
_entity.type
_entity.pdbx_description
1 polymer ?
#
loop_
_entity_poly.entity_id
_entity_poly.type
_entity_poly.pdbx_seq_one_letter_code
_entity_poly.pdbx_strand_id
1 'polypeptide(L)' 'MDALDLYIFCEDKEMDWRDDKLIIWLHFDQLKEFTELLGPSHFDEGGMEVHLKSDCIAFDLCEICEDWEIDPERILKKEN' A
#
# COMPACT_ATOMS: atom_id res chain seq x y z
N MET A 1 12.19 1.02 -9.69
CA MET A 1 11.11 1.77 -9.04
C MET A 1 11.65 2.32 -7.74
N ASP A 2 11.31 3.55 -7.40
CA ASP A 2 11.77 4.21 -6.18
C ASP A 2 10.60 4.55 -5.25
N ALA A 3 10.92 5.11 -4.07
CA ALA A 3 9.91 5.57 -3.11
C ALA A 3 8.99 6.68 -3.64
N LEU A 4 9.39 7.40 -4.70
CA LEU A 4 8.59 8.46 -5.30
C LEU A 4 7.45 7.87 -6.14
N ASP A 5 7.68 6.75 -6.82
CA ASP A 5 6.65 6.04 -7.59
C ASP A 5 5.51 5.54 -6.67
N LEU A 6 5.85 4.96 -5.51
CA LEU A 6 4.84 4.54 -4.51
C LEU A 6 4.05 5.74 -3.95
N TYR A 7 4.74 6.85 -3.68
CA TYR A 7 4.10 8.07 -3.20
C TYR A 7 3.08 8.60 -4.22
N ILE A 8 3.48 8.72 -5.49
CA ILE A 8 2.58 9.18 -6.58
C ILE A 8 1.38 8.24 -6.71
N PHE A 9 1.60 6.92 -6.63
CA PHE A 9 0.53 5.95 -6.71
C PHE A 9 -0.51 6.11 -5.58
N CYS A 10 -0.09 6.55 -4.40
CA CYS A 10 -0.98 6.69 -3.23
C CYS A 10 -1.76 8.02 -3.20
N GLU A 11 -1.41 9.04 -3.99
CA GLU A 11 -1.99 10.38 -3.87
C GLU A 11 -3.52 10.45 -4.03
N ASP A 12 -4.11 9.55 -4.82
CA ASP A 12 -5.55 9.50 -5.11
C ASP A 12 -6.26 8.33 -4.43
N LYS A 13 -5.57 7.61 -3.53
CA LYS A 13 -6.10 6.42 -2.86
C LYS A 13 -6.78 6.78 -1.54
N GLU A 14 -7.82 6.04 -1.20
CA GLU A 14 -8.44 6.11 0.12
C GLU A 14 -7.52 5.44 1.14
N MET A 15 -7.14 6.18 2.18
CA MET A 15 -6.22 5.73 3.23
C MET A 15 -6.62 6.30 4.58
N ASP A 16 -6.33 5.56 5.64
CA ASP A 16 -6.63 5.95 7.02
C ASP A 16 -5.65 5.31 8.00
N TRP A 17 -5.27 6.07 9.03
CA TRP A 17 -4.45 5.55 10.13
C TRP A 17 -5.33 4.82 11.14
N ARG A 18 -5.04 3.55 11.40
CA ARG A 18 -5.65 2.76 12.46
C ARG A 18 -4.57 2.35 13.44
N ASP A 19 -4.49 3.10 14.54
CA ASP A 19 -3.41 3.04 15.51
C ASP A 19 -2.03 3.30 14.85
N ASP A 20 -1.26 2.24 14.66
CA ASP A 20 0.07 2.20 14.06
C ASP A 20 0.11 1.63 12.64
N LYS A 21 -1.06 1.32 12.07
CA LYS A 21 -1.21 0.78 10.71
C LYS A 21 -1.78 1.80 9.75
N LEU A 22 -1.16 1.96 8.59
CA LEU A 22 -1.67 2.81 7.51
C LEU A 22 -2.50 1.93 6.58
N ILE A 23 -3.81 1.92 6.78
CA ILE A 23 -4.71 1.10 5.97
C ILE A 23 -4.97 1.82 4.65
N ILE A 24 -4.73 1.12 3.54
CA ILE A 24 -5.07 1.58 2.19
C ILE A 24 -6.18 0.69 1.62
N TRP A 25 -7.14 1.31 0.93
CA TRP A 25 -8.15 0.63 0.15
C TRP A 25 -7.78 0.68 -1.32
N LEU A 26 -7.56 -0.49 -1.91
CA LEU A 26 -7.14 -0.64 -3.30
C LEU A 26 -8.24 -1.36 -4.08
N HIS A 27 -8.84 -0.66 -5.05
CA HIS A 27 -9.88 -1.24 -5.88
C HIS A 27 -9.34 -2.36 -6.76
N PHE A 28 -10.19 -3.33 -7.10
CA PHE A 28 -9.75 -4.52 -7.85
C PHE A 28 -9.19 -4.20 -9.24
N ASP A 29 -9.64 -3.13 -9.88
CA ASP A 29 -9.13 -2.66 -11.16
C ASP A 29 -7.72 -2.03 -11.07
N GLN A 30 -7.31 -1.59 -9.87
CA GLN A 30 -6.00 -1.01 -9.59
C GLN A 30 -4.97 -2.07 -9.15
N LEU A 31 -5.39 -3.29 -8.83
CA LEU A 31 -4.49 -4.37 -8.34
C LEU A 31 -3.35 -4.65 -9.31
N LYS A 32 -3.64 -4.69 -10.61
CA LYS A 32 -2.61 -4.97 -11.62
C LYS A 32 -1.52 -3.91 -11.59
N GLU A 33 -1.91 -2.64 -11.66
CA GLU A 33 -1.00 -1.50 -11.63
C GLU A 33 -0.13 -1.54 -10.36
N PHE A 34 -0.74 -1.77 -9.20
CA PHE A 34 -0.02 -1.90 -7.93
C PHE A 34 0.98 -3.06 -7.91
N THR A 35 0.61 -4.23 -8.43
CA THR A 35 1.53 -5.38 -8.45
C THR A 35 2.67 -5.22 -9.45
N GLU A 36 2.42 -4.52 -10.58
CA GLU A 36 3.45 -4.19 -11.56
C GLU A 36 4.41 -3.12 -11.04
N LEU A 37 3.89 -2.17 -10.25
CA LEU A 37 4.64 -1.18 -9.50
C LEU A 37 5.66 -1.93 -8.60
N LEU A 38 5.19 -2.67 -7.59
CA LEU A 38 6.06 -3.37 -6.63
C LEU A 38 7.01 -4.38 -7.27
N GLY A 39 6.63 -4.90 -8.43
CA GLY A 39 7.45 -5.79 -9.23
C GLY A 39 7.17 -7.26 -8.94
N PRO A 40 7.49 -8.14 -9.91
CA PRO A 40 7.03 -9.53 -9.91
C PRO A 40 7.57 -10.34 -8.74
N SER A 41 8.77 -10.01 -8.23
CA SER A 41 9.43 -10.77 -7.17
C SER A 41 8.98 -10.39 -5.75
N HIS A 42 8.30 -9.26 -5.58
CA HIS A 42 7.95 -8.75 -4.25
C HIS A 42 6.98 -9.70 -3.51
N PHE A 43 6.18 -10.48 -4.25
CA PHE A 43 5.21 -11.41 -3.70
C PHE A 43 5.61 -12.89 -3.79
N ASP A 44 6.84 -13.20 -4.22
CA ASP A 44 7.30 -14.58 -4.44
C ASP A 44 7.32 -15.43 -3.15
N GLU A 45 7.40 -14.79 -1.97
CA GLU A 45 7.43 -15.46 -0.66
C GLU A 45 6.04 -15.76 -0.08
N GLY A 46 5.00 -15.77 -0.92
CA GLY A 46 3.63 -16.14 -0.52
C GLY A 46 2.64 -14.99 -0.51
N GLY A 47 3.03 -13.83 -1.03
CA GLY A 47 2.19 -12.64 -1.12
C GLY A 47 2.07 -11.88 0.19
N MET A 48 0.96 -11.15 0.34
CA MET A 48 0.66 -10.28 1.48
C MET A 48 -0.75 -10.59 2.00
N GLU A 49 -0.97 -10.44 3.30
CA GLU A 49 -2.29 -10.61 3.89
C GLU A 49 -3.20 -9.41 3.57
N VAL A 50 -4.44 -9.69 3.17
CA VAL A 50 -5.40 -8.64 2.79
C VAL A 50 -6.79 -8.93 3.35
N HIS A 51 -7.52 -7.87 3.66
CA HIS A 51 -8.94 -7.94 3.93
C HIS A 51 -9.74 -7.73 2.64
N LEU A 52 -10.31 -8.81 2.12
CA LEU A 52 -11.21 -8.75 0.96
C LEU A 52 -12.51 -7.99 1.31
N LYS A 53 -12.90 -7.05 0.45
CA LYS A 53 -14.19 -6.31 0.51
C LYS A 53 -15.00 -6.55 -0.77
N SER A 54 -16.11 -5.84 -0.93
CA SER A 54 -17.03 -5.98 -2.08
C SER A 54 -16.39 -5.66 -3.42
N ASP A 55 -15.51 -4.66 -3.45
CA ASP A 55 -15.01 -3.99 -4.66
C ASP A 55 -13.54 -3.55 -4.55
N CYS A 56 -12.91 -3.85 -3.41
CA CYS A 56 -11.53 -3.52 -3.10
C CYS A 56 -10.91 -4.54 -2.13
N ILE A 57 -9.60 -4.44 -1.94
CA ILE A 57 -8.89 -5.00 -0.80
C ILE A 57 -8.49 -3.88 0.16
N ALA A 58 -8.43 -4.18 1.45
CA ALA A 58 -7.81 -3.30 2.43
C ALA A 58 -6.62 -4.02 3.09
N PHE A 59 -5.48 -3.35 3.18
CA PHE A 59 -4.27 -3.93 3.76
C PHE A 59 -3.41 -2.84 4.43
N ASP A 60 -2.43 -3.28 5.21
CA ASP A 60 -1.50 -2.39 5.91
C ASP A 60 -0.36 -1.99 4.97
N LEU A 61 -0.35 -0.74 4.52
CA LEU A 61 0.69 -0.21 3.63
C LEU A 61 2.05 -0.12 4.34
N CYS A 62 2.08 -0.13 5.68
CA CYS A 62 3.32 -0.13 6.44
C CYS A 62 4.21 -1.34 6.12
N GLU A 63 3.65 -2.50 5.79
CA GLU A 63 4.41 -3.70 5.41
C GLU A 63 5.26 -3.44 4.16
N ILE A 64 4.65 -2.84 3.14
CA ILE A 64 5.34 -2.45 1.89
C ILE A 64 6.36 -1.34 2.16
N CYS A 65 6.02 -0.37 3.00
CA CYS A 65 6.93 0.71 3.36
C CYS A 65 8.17 0.19 4.11
N GLU A 66 8.02 -0.81 4.98
CA GLU A 66 9.13 -1.44 5.71
C GLU A 66 10.11 -2.12 4.76
N ASP A 67 9.61 -2.93 3.82
CA ASP A 67 10.42 -3.62 2.81
C ASP A 67 11.25 -2.66 1.93
N TRP A 68 10.76 -1.42 1.78
CA TRP A 68 11.35 -0.40 0.91
C TRP A 68 12.08 0.71 1.68
N GLU A 69 12.20 0.59 3.01
CA GLU A 69 12.77 1.59 3.91
C GLU A 69 12.12 2.99 3.78
N ILE A 70 10.81 3.02 3.58
CA ILE A 70 9.99 4.23 3.44
C ILE A 70 9.32 4.56 4.77
N ASP A 71 9.37 5.82 5.18
CA ASP A 71 8.57 6.32 6.30
C ASP A 71 7.10 6.53 5.83
N PRO A 72 6.12 5.76 6.35
CA PRO A 72 4.72 5.85 5.93
C PRO A 72 4.09 7.22 6.23
N GLU A 73 4.62 7.99 7.19
CA GLU A 73 4.13 9.36 7.44
C GLU A 73 4.48 10.34 6.30
N ARG A 74 5.38 9.95 5.39
CA ARG A 74 5.64 10.68 4.14
C ARG A 74 4.51 10.51 3.13
N ILE A 75 3.73 9.43 3.22
CA ILE A 75 2.56 9.17 2.37
C ILE A 75 1.33 9.86 2.98
N LEU A 76 1.03 9.56 4.25
CA LEU A 76 -0.07 10.19 4.98
C LEU A 76 0.38 10.52 6.39
N LYS A 77 0.31 11.80 6.78
CA LYS A 77 0.67 12.20 8.16
C LYS A 77 -0.39 11.73 9.16
N LYS A 78 0.05 11.31 10.34
CA LYS A 78 -0.86 11.11 11.47
C LYS A 78 -1.38 12.47 11.93
N GLU A 79 -2.69 12.57 12.12
CA GLU A 79 -3.26 13.70 12.85
C GLU A 79 -3.03 13.47 14.35
N ASN A 80 -2.49 14.48 15.04
CA ASN A 80 -2.25 14.46 16.48
C ASN A 80 -3.55 14.65 17.28
#